data_AF-A0A267G9Q8-F1
#
_entry.id   AF-A0A267G9Q8-F1
#
_cell.length_a   1.000
_cell.length_b   1.000
_cell.length_c   1.000
_cell.angle_alpha   90.00
_cell.angle_beta   90.00
_cell.angle_gamma   90.00
#
_symmetry.space_group_name_H-M   'P 1'
#
loop_
_entity.id
_entity.type
_entity.pdbx_description
1 polymer ?
#
loop_
_entity_poly.entity_id
_entity_poly.type
_entity_poly.pdbx_seq_one_letter_code
_entity_poly.pdbx_strand_id
1 'polypeptide(L)'
;SFFMDSAEQQQSNEYANKSRKFIPLASSSALSSSCPNIKIGNTSSGSSDCLINTRDDQQQHRWQSLTNFTGDGFSKSQSMMVAAAAAAARCLMCQSWRAEIRRLRSAQHQAEADAAAEAAGRQREAARAAELADALERLDSACRRSDAAHVEKLDDLSKQLSEASARVTKLRDQLDACRSGLGDQLSCLIRDRDQLQDGIDQLQGWYDDLLASGRDSADKLRQGLLEDIPAAADELQVLVLKLKEDLISERVNREHLERRYKSEADFERQKLLSESEQLRQTQECLQAETDRCDRLRSELAKERSAKEAAQSQLSSLQEKSREVAANLRASEAELKARTARLETDNAELRHRVTCLQTELQNSESVQKDFVELSQSLQMQLENLRQQESQVRWQFVEDASNCGACGRGLSLTVKPRRCLHCVKLFCQDCTAKTVTSGPSKRQANVCEFCHTLVVKDAVPYFSVRAPANK
;
A
#
# COMPACT_ATOMS: atom_id res chain seq x y z
N SER A 1 53.99 -9.00 -51.90
CA SER A 1 52.77 -9.30 -51.12
C SER A 1 53.02 -9.33 -49.60
N PHE A 2 54.00 -8.56 -49.07
CA PHE A 2 54.43 -8.63 -47.66
C PHE A 2 54.25 -7.32 -46.88
N PHE A 3 53.35 -6.42 -47.33
CA PHE A 3 53.22 -5.08 -46.76
C PHE A 3 51.81 -4.65 -46.35
N MET A 4 50.80 -5.54 -46.39
CA MET A 4 49.43 -5.17 -46.03
C MET A 4 48.98 -5.59 -44.61
N ASP A 5 49.67 -6.52 -43.94
CA ASP A 5 49.24 -6.99 -42.61
C ASP A 5 49.66 -6.10 -41.42
N SER A 6 50.58 -5.15 -41.60
CA SER A 6 50.99 -4.26 -40.50
C SER A 6 50.03 -3.09 -40.23
N ALA A 7 49.12 -2.77 -41.17
CA ALA A 7 48.21 -1.64 -41.02
C ALA A 7 46.95 -1.96 -40.19
N GLU A 8 46.44 -3.20 -40.27
CA GLU A 8 45.25 -3.60 -39.50
C GLU A 8 45.56 -3.88 -38.01
N GLN A 9 46.81 -4.21 -37.68
CA GLN A 9 47.20 -4.49 -36.30
C GLN A 9 47.47 -3.23 -35.46
N GLN A 10 47.74 -2.08 -36.11
CA GLN A 10 47.88 -0.79 -35.41
C GLN A 10 46.53 -0.14 -35.06
N GLN A 11 45.47 -0.35 -35.84
CA GLN A 11 44.15 0.23 -35.53
C GLN A 11 43.41 -0.48 -34.38
N SER A 12 43.72 -1.76 -34.11
CA SER A 12 43.09 -2.50 -33.00
C SER A 12 43.64 -2.09 -31.61
N ASN A 13 44.89 -1.64 -31.54
CA ASN A 13 45.52 -1.20 -30.28
C ASN A 13 45.14 0.23 -29.87
N GLU A 14 44.61 1.05 -30.78
CA GLU A 14 44.24 2.44 -30.49
C GLU A 14 42.82 2.55 -29.86
N TYR A 15 41.97 1.56 -30.06
CA TYR A 15 40.62 1.50 -29.45
C TYR A 15 40.61 0.89 -28.04
N ALA A 16 41.64 0.16 -27.63
CA ALA A 16 41.75 -0.42 -26.29
C ALA A 16 42.24 0.59 -25.22
N ASN A 17 42.79 1.74 -25.62
CA ASN A 17 43.49 2.66 -24.70
C ASN A 17 42.67 3.91 -24.28
N LYS A 18 41.39 4.00 -24.65
CA LYS A 18 40.51 5.14 -24.31
C LYS A 18 39.52 4.92 -23.15
N SER A 19 39.54 3.75 -22.50
CA SER A 19 38.57 3.42 -21.42
C SER A 19 39.14 3.37 -20.01
N ARG A 20 40.36 3.87 -19.77
CA ARG A 20 40.93 4.03 -18.41
C ARG A 20 41.13 5.50 -18.06
N LYS A 21 40.05 6.16 -17.67
CA LYS A 21 40.09 7.32 -16.75
C LYS A 21 39.30 6.97 -15.50
N PHE A 22 40.01 6.35 -14.55
CA PHE A 22 39.59 6.17 -13.17
C PHE A 22 39.61 7.54 -12.47
N ILE A 23 38.49 7.91 -11.84
CA ILE A 23 38.42 8.95 -10.82
C ILE A 23 38.63 8.25 -9.47
N PRO A 24 39.57 8.68 -8.61
CA PRO A 24 39.70 8.11 -7.28
C PRO A 24 38.71 8.83 -6.35
N LEU A 25 37.72 8.13 -5.81
CA LEU A 25 36.98 8.60 -4.65
C LEU A 25 37.54 7.94 -3.40
N ALA A 26 38.02 8.83 -2.54
CA ALA A 26 38.71 8.53 -1.30
C ALA A 26 37.81 7.75 -0.33
N SER A 27 38.45 6.77 0.29
CA SER A 27 38.00 6.09 1.49
C SER A 27 37.94 7.09 2.66
N SER A 28 36.83 7.13 3.38
CA SER A 28 36.80 7.65 4.75
C SER A 28 36.17 6.61 5.65
N SER A 29 37.03 6.03 6.47
CA SER A 29 36.74 5.19 7.62
C SER A 29 36.53 6.03 8.88
N ALA A 30 35.84 5.43 9.86
CA ALA A 30 35.51 5.86 11.23
C ALA A 30 34.06 6.37 11.34
N LEU A 31 33.16 5.70 12.07
CA LEU A 31 33.25 5.51 13.52
C LEU A 31 32.60 4.20 14.01
N SER A 32 33.32 3.56 14.92
CA SER A 32 32.94 2.44 15.77
C SER A 32 32.19 2.89 17.03
N SER A 33 31.13 2.16 17.41
CA SER A 33 30.75 1.87 18.82
C SER A 33 29.75 0.69 18.77
N SER A 34 30.09 -0.53 19.22
CA SER A 34 30.00 -1.07 20.60
C SER A 34 28.75 -0.57 21.34
N CYS A 35 27.78 -1.33 21.86
CA CYS A 35 27.58 -2.73 22.31
C CYS A 35 26.06 -2.85 22.67
N PRO A 36 25.51 -3.92 23.29
CA PRO A 36 25.67 -5.36 23.09
C PRO A 36 24.33 -6.13 22.95
N ASN A 37 24.51 -7.39 22.58
CA ASN A 37 23.65 -8.57 22.66
C ASN A 37 22.70 -8.65 23.88
N ILE A 38 21.40 -8.92 23.64
CA ILE A 38 20.51 -9.60 24.61
C ILE A 38 19.76 -10.72 23.88
N LYS A 39 20.03 -11.96 24.30
CA LYS A 39 19.22 -13.16 24.03
C LYS A 39 18.10 -13.26 25.05
N ILE A 40 16.86 -13.36 24.59
CA ILE A 40 15.72 -14.05 25.25
C ILE A 40 14.83 -14.49 24.05
N GLY A 41 14.52 -15.76 23.78
CA GLY A 41 14.06 -16.83 24.67
C GLY A 41 12.58 -17.05 24.39
N ASN A 42 12.25 -18.11 23.63
CA ASN A 42 10.88 -18.55 23.32
C ASN A 42 10.04 -18.74 24.60
N THR A 43 8.78 -18.31 24.58
CA THR A 43 7.67 -19.03 25.24
C THR A 43 6.36 -18.84 24.48
N SER A 44 5.67 -19.97 24.38
CA SER A 44 4.36 -20.23 23.81
C SER A 44 3.18 -19.63 24.60
N SER A 45 2.02 -19.68 23.94
CA SER A 45 0.67 -19.90 24.48
C SER A 45 -0.03 -18.77 25.22
N GLY A 46 -1.34 -18.63 24.93
CA GLY A 46 -2.30 -18.13 25.90
C GLY A 46 -3.35 -17.21 25.31
N SER A 47 -4.45 -17.82 24.88
CA SER A 47 -5.76 -17.18 24.77
C SER A 47 -6.07 -16.36 26.04
N SER A 48 -6.58 -15.14 25.88
CA SER A 48 -7.38 -14.48 26.90
C SER A 48 -8.32 -13.50 26.24
N ASP A 49 -9.60 -13.89 26.23
CA ASP A 49 -10.74 -13.01 26.06
C ASP A 49 -10.62 -11.81 27.02
N CYS A 50 -10.77 -10.60 26.48
CA CYS A 50 -11.02 -9.41 27.28
C CYS A 50 -12.20 -8.66 26.67
N LEU A 51 -13.35 -8.92 27.28
CA LEU A 51 -14.60 -8.18 27.20
C LEU A 51 -14.32 -6.66 27.33
N ILE A 52 -14.43 -5.92 26.23
CA ILE A 52 -14.63 -4.47 26.30
C ILE A 52 -16.12 -4.25 26.51
N ASN A 53 -16.45 -4.08 27.78
CA ASN A 53 -17.76 -3.72 28.27
C ASN A 53 -18.09 -2.29 27.84
N THR A 54 -19.23 -2.12 27.20
CA THR A 54 -19.87 -0.84 26.89
C THR A 54 -20.17 -0.09 28.18
N ARG A 55 -19.59 1.11 28.32
CA ARG A 55 -19.89 2.03 29.41
C ARG A 55 -19.99 3.44 28.84
N ASP A 56 -21.08 3.71 28.14
CA ASP A 56 -21.48 5.05 27.69
C ASP A 56 -23.01 5.25 27.70
N ASP A 57 -23.70 4.60 28.64
CA ASP A 57 -25.15 4.78 28.87
C ASP A 57 -25.43 4.88 30.36
N GLN A 58 -25.12 6.03 31.01
CA GLN A 58 -25.71 6.37 32.32
C GLN A 58 -25.42 7.80 32.83
N GLN A 59 -25.57 8.87 32.02
CA GLN A 59 -25.59 10.24 32.58
C GLN A 59 -26.59 11.19 31.90
N GLN A 60 -27.85 10.76 31.69
CA GLN A 60 -28.89 11.69 31.19
C GLN A 60 -30.31 11.45 31.73
N HIS A 61 -30.46 10.93 32.96
CA HIS A 61 -31.74 10.90 33.67
C HIS A 61 -31.57 11.28 35.15
N ARG A 62 -31.48 12.58 35.45
CA ARG A 62 -31.71 13.08 36.81
C ARG A 62 -32.05 14.58 36.87
N TRP A 63 -33.16 14.98 36.24
CA TRP A 63 -33.78 16.29 36.49
C TRP A 63 -35.30 16.24 36.33
N GLN A 64 -35.98 15.42 37.14
CA GLN A 64 -37.40 15.62 37.46
C GLN A 64 -37.69 15.04 38.85
N SER A 65 -37.92 15.93 39.83
CA SER A 65 -38.86 15.77 40.97
C SER A 65 -38.42 16.65 42.14
N LEU A 66 -38.99 17.86 42.22
CA LEU A 66 -39.20 18.59 43.49
C LEU A 66 -40.07 19.84 43.21
N THR A 67 -41.35 19.60 42.95
CA THR A 67 -42.38 20.62 43.10
C THR A 67 -43.60 19.96 43.73
N ASN A 68 -43.65 20.00 45.06
CA ASN A 68 -44.86 19.88 45.87
C ASN A 68 -44.51 20.39 47.27
N PHE A 69 -44.73 21.68 47.52
CA PHE A 69 -45.14 22.12 48.84
C PHE A 69 -45.97 23.40 48.76
N THR A 70 -47.05 23.36 49.51
CA THR A 70 -48.20 24.25 49.63
C THR A 70 -47.91 25.54 50.39
N GLY A 71 -48.74 26.55 50.11
CA GLY A 71 -49.39 27.31 51.19
C GLY A 71 -48.80 28.67 51.57
N ASP A 72 -49.65 29.68 51.41
CA ASP A 72 -49.81 30.86 52.27
C ASP A 72 -48.75 31.97 52.29
N GLY A 73 -49.24 33.20 52.07
CA GLY A 73 -48.53 34.41 52.51
C GLY A 73 -48.66 35.65 51.64
N PHE A 74 -49.82 35.91 51.05
CA PHE A 74 -50.14 37.19 50.40
C PHE A 74 -50.39 38.28 51.47
N SER A 75 -49.34 38.77 52.13
CA SER A 75 -49.39 39.95 53.01
C SER A 75 -48.02 40.53 53.36
N LYS A 76 -47.08 40.56 52.40
CA LYS A 76 -45.77 41.22 52.59
C LYS A 76 -45.33 42.13 51.44
N SER A 77 -46.19 42.41 50.47
CA SER A 77 -45.83 43.17 49.26
C SER A 77 -45.64 44.67 49.47
N GLN A 78 -46.20 45.29 50.52
CA GLN A 78 -45.90 46.69 50.87
C GLN A 78 -44.70 46.85 51.82
N SER A 79 -44.31 45.77 52.53
CA SER A 79 -43.07 45.74 53.31
C SER A 79 -41.86 45.30 52.46
N MET A 80 -42.07 44.49 51.41
CA MET A 80 -41.00 44.04 50.51
C MET A 80 -40.55 45.08 49.50
N MET A 81 -41.31 46.11 49.11
CA MET A 81 -40.76 47.18 48.25
C MET A 81 -39.86 48.15 49.03
N VAL A 82 -40.21 48.46 50.29
CA VAL A 82 -39.33 49.25 51.18
C VAL A 82 -38.17 48.39 51.71
N ALA A 83 -38.38 47.09 51.94
CA ALA A 83 -37.30 46.15 52.26
C ALA A 83 -36.48 45.73 51.02
N ALA A 84 -36.99 45.85 49.79
CA ALA A 84 -36.22 45.65 48.56
C ALA A 84 -35.43 46.91 48.18
N ALA A 85 -35.95 48.12 48.49
CA ALA A 85 -35.18 49.35 48.42
C ALA A 85 -34.12 49.44 49.54
N ALA A 86 -34.41 48.97 50.76
CA ALA A 86 -33.43 48.85 51.85
C ALA A 86 -32.50 47.63 51.70
N ALA A 87 -32.92 46.56 51.02
CA ALA A 87 -32.04 45.49 50.57
C ALA A 87 -31.28 45.84 49.27
N ALA A 88 -31.67 46.91 48.58
CA ALA A 88 -30.84 47.59 47.57
C ALA A 88 -29.86 48.58 48.23
N ALA A 89 -30.14 49.05 49.44
CA ALA A 89 -29.19 49.72 50.34
C ALA A 89 -28.45 48.72 51.27
N ARG A 90 -28.18 47.50 50.77
CA ARG A 90 -27.18 46.60 51.38
C ARG A 90 -25.85 47.34 51.44
N CYS A 91 -25.22 47.38 52.60
CA CYS A 91 -23.88 47.92 52.86
C CYS A 91 -23.02 47.97 51.57
N LEU A 92 -22.58 49.16 51.17
CA LEU A 92 -21.77 49.38 49.96
C LEU A 92 -20.58 48.40 49.90
N MET A 93 -20.02 48.04 51.06
CA MET A 93 -19.00 47.00 51.17
C MET A 93 -19.51 45.64 50.69
N CYS A 94 -20.66 45.14 51.15
CA CYS A 94 -21.20 43.84 50.73
C CYS A 94 -21.53 43.79 49.22
N GLN A 95 -21.93 44.91 48.61
CA GLN A 95 -22.13 44.98 47.16
C GLN A 95 -20.80 44.95 46.41
N SER A 96 -19.79 45.68 46.90
CA SER A 96 -18.44 45.65 46.35
C SER A 96 -17.79 44.26 46.48
N TRP A 97 -17.93 43.58 47.62
CA TRP A 97 -17.43 42.21 47.81
C TRP A 97 -18.15 41.19 46.93
N ARG A 98 -19.46 41.33 46.70
CA ARG A 98 -20.19 40.46 45.77
C ARG A 98 -19.81 40.71 44.32
N ALA A 99 -19.56 41.96 43.95
CA ALA A 99 -19.02 42.31 42.64
C ALA A 99 -17.61 41.74 42.46
N GLU A 100 -16.77 41.82 43.48
CA GLU A 100 -15.42 41.28 43.48
C GLU A 100 -15.41 39.75 43.40
N ILE A 101 -16.27 39.04 44.14
CA ILE A 101 -16.42 37.58 44.02
C ILE A 101 -16.91 37.18 42.63
N ARG A 102 -17.86 37.94 42.04
CA ARG A 102 -18.30 37.68 40.65
C ARG A 102 -17.14 37.89 39.67
N ARG A 103 -16.34 38.95 39.86
CA ARG A 103 -15.15 39.24 39.06
C ARG A 103 -14.10 38.14 39.17
N LEU A 104 -13.85 37.63 40.38
CA LEU A 104 -12.92 36.51 40.61
C LEU A 104 -13.43 35.21 39.98
N ARG A 105 -14.74 34.92 40.07
CA ARG A 105 -15.33 33.74 39.42
C ARG A 105 -15.33 33.84 37.90
N SER A 106 -15.62 35.02 37.33
CA SER A 106 -15.52 35.22 35.89
C SER A 106 -14.08 35.14 35.41
N ALA A 107 -13.12 35.68 36.18
CA ALA A 107 -11.70 35.55 35.89
C ALA A 107 -11.22 34.10 36.01
N GLN A 108 -11.72 33.34 36.98
CA GLN A 108 -11.44 31.91 37.12
C GLN A 108 -11.99 31.12 35.93
N HIS A 109 -13.25 31.33 35.55
CA HIS A 109 -13.83 30.68 34.37
C HIS A 109 -13.14 31.08 33.06
N GLN A 110 -12.71 32.34 32.92
CA GLN A 110 -11.90 32.78 31.79
C GLN A 110 -10.54 32.08 31.77
N ALA A 111 -9.84 32.00 32.90
CA ALA A 111 -8.58 31.27 33.00
C ALA A 111 -8.73 29.77 32.72
N GLU A 112 -9.81 29.14 33.18
CA GLU A 112 -10.14 27.74 32.87
C GLU A 112 -10.44 27.54 31.38
N ALA A 113 -11.16 28.49 30.75
CA ALA A 113 -11.45 28.46 29.32
C ALA A 113 -10.18 28.68 28.47
N ASP A 114 -9.31 29.61 28.87
CA ASP A 114 -8.03 29.89 28.21
C ASP A 114 -7.08 28.69 28.35
N ALA A 115 -7.00 28.08 29.54
CA ALA A 115 -6.22 26.86 29.76
C ALA A 115 -6.73 25.66 28.94
N ALA A 116 -8.07 25.51 28.81
CA ALA A 116 -8.67 24.50 27.95
C ALA A 116 -8.39 24.76 26.46
N ALA A 117 -8.43 26.02 26.03
CA ALA A 117 -8.10 26.41 24.65
C ALA A 117 -6.62 26.14 24.34
N GLU A 118 -5.70 26.44 25.26
CA GLU A 118 -4.29 26.10 25.13
C GLU A 118 -4.05 24.59 25.11
N ALA A 119 -4.71 23.82 25.98
CA ALA A 119 -4.60 22.37 26.00
C ALA A 119 -5.11 21.75 24.68
N ALA A 120 -6.23 22.24 24.15
CA ALA A 120 -6.73 21.85 22.84
C ALA A 120 -5.77 22.27 21.70
N GLY A 121 -5.12 23.43 21.83
CA GLY A 121 -4.05 23.87 20.92
C GLY A 121 -2.89 22.89 20.89
N ARG A 122 -2.34 22.53 22.07
CA ARG A 122 -1.24 21.57 22.21
C ARG A 122 -1.62 20.17 21.70
N GLN A 123 -2.86 19.73 21.92
CA GLN A 123 -3.35 18.46 21.37
C GLN A 123 -3.39 18.46 19.84
N ARG A 124 -3.83 19.57 19.21
CA ARG A 124 -3.81 19.70 17.75
C ARG A 124 -2.39 19.74 17.19
N GLU A 125 -1.47 20.42 17.87
CA GLU A 125 -0.06 20.44 17.48
C GLU A 125 0.61 19.08 17.63
N ALA A 126 0.32 18.35 18.71
CA ALA A 126 0.79 16.99 18.91
C ALA A 126 0.23 16.02 17.85
N ALA A 127 -1.04 16.15 17.47
CA ALA A 127 -1.64 15.38 16.40
C ALA A 127 -0.97 15.66 15.04
N ARG A 128 -0.74 16.93 14.70
CA ARG A 128 0.01 17.31 13.49
C ARG A 128 1.45 16.80 13.50
N ALA A 129 2.12 16.84 14.64
CA ALA A 129 3.47 16.30 14.78
C ALA A 129 3.51 14.78 14.58
N ALA A 130 2.51 14.05 15.10
CA ALA A 130 2.37 12.61 14.87
C ALA A 130 2.10 12.28 13.40
N GLU A 131 1.19 13.00 12.74
CA GLU A 131 0.91 12.84 11.30
C GLU A 131 2.16 13.08 10.43
N LEU A 132 2.95 14.10 10.77
CA LEU A 132 4.21 14.38 10.09
C LEU A 132 5.26 13.28 10.35
N ALA A 133 5.36 12.76 11.58
CA ALA A 133 6.24 11.65 11.89
C ALA A 133 5.87 10.39 11.08
N ASP A 134 4.58 10.05 11.01
CA ASP A 134 4.08 8.93 10.21
C ASP A 134 4.32 9.16 8.70
N ALA A 135 4.20 10.40 8.23
CA ALA A 135 4.52 10.74 6.84
C ALA A 135 6.02 10.57 6.55
N LEU A 136 6.90 11.00 7.46
CA LEU A 136 8.35 10.83 7.33
C LEU A 136 8.76 9.36 7.35
N GLU A 137 8.18 8.55 8.24
CA GLU A 137 8.46 7.10 8.29
C GLU A 137 7.96 6.38 7.03
N ARG A 138 6.81 6.78 6.49
CA ARG A 138 6.32 6.27 5.20
C ARG A 138 7.25 6.65 4.04
N LEU A 139 7.79 7.86 4.03
CA LEU A 139 8.75 8.29 3.02
C LEU A 139 10.09 7.55 3.16
N ASP A 140 10.63 7.45 4.37
CA ASP A 140 11.88 6.72 4.64
C ASP A 140 11.75 5.23 4.29
N SER A 141 10.65 4.58 4.65
CA SER A 141 10.39 3.20 4.24
C SER A 141 10.22 3.05 2.73
N ALA A 142 9.64 4.03 2.03
CA ALA A 142 9.56 4.04 0.57
C ALA A 142 10.94 4.20 -0.08
N CYS A 143 11.78 5.11 0.43
CA CYS A 143 13.16 5.30 -0.02
C CYS A 143 13.96 4.00 0.18
N ARG A 144 13.94 3.42 1.38
CA ARG A 144 14.63 2.15 1.68
C ARG A 144 14.19 1.01 0.77
N ARG A 145 12.89 0.91 0.46
CA ARG A 145 12.38 -0.09 -0.50
C ARG A 145 12.91 0.15 -1.91
N SER A 146 12.95 1.40 -2.36
CA SER A 146 13.51 1.75 -3.68
C SER A 146 15.00 1.44 -3.73
N ASP A 147 15.76 1.83 -2.71
CA ASP A 147 17.20 1.59 -2.62
C ASP A 147 17.51 0.09 -2.61
N ALA A 148 16.79 -0.70 -1.81
CA ALA A 148 16.92 -2.15 -1.80
C ALA A 148 16.64 -2.76 -3.19
N ALA A 149 15.59 -2.31 -3.88
CA ALA A 149 15.26 -2.77 -5.22
C ALA A 149 16.31 -2.34 -6.27
N HIS A 150 16.95 -1.19 -6.10
CA HIS A 150 18.06 -0.76 -6.96
C HIS A 150 19.34 -1.56 -6.71
N VAL A 151 19.66 -1.85 -5.44
CA VAL A 151 20.80 -2.70 -5.07
C VAL A 151 20.62 -4.10 -5.64
N GLU A 152 19.43 -4.71 -5.51
CA GLU A 152 19.14 -6.02 -6.10
C GLU A 152 19.33 -6.03 -7.62
N LYS A 153 18.82 -4.99 -8.31
CA LYS A 153 19.03 -4.83 -9.76
C LYS A 153 20.51 -4.65 -10.13
N LEU A 154 21.27 -3.90 -9.34
CA LEU A 154 22.71 -3.71 -9.56
C LEU A 154 23.47 -5.02 -9.35
N ASP A 155 23.12 -5.80 -8.33
CA ASP A 155 23.69 -7.11 -8.07
C ASP A 155 23.39 -8.07 -9.24
N ASP A 156 22.17 -8.09 -9.74
CA ASP A 156 21.79 -8.92 -10.88
C ASP A 156 22.51 -8.51 -12.17
N LEU A 157 22.60 -7.21 -12.45
CA LEU A 157 23.38 -6.72 -13.60
C LEU A 157 24.88 -7.02 -13.45
N SER A 158 25.42 -6.95 -12.23
CA SER A 158 26.82 -7.28 -11.97
C SER A 158 27.10 -8.77 -12.19
N LYS A 159 26.17 -9.65 -11.78
CA LYS A 159 26.23 -11.10 -12.05
C LYS A 159 26.18 -11.36 -13.54
N GLN A 160 25.22 -10.78 -14.26
CA GLN A 160 25.12 -10.92 -15.72
C GLN A 160 26.38 -10.45 -16.44
N LEU A 161 26.98 -9.33 -16.00
CA LEU A 161 28.23 -8.82 -16.55
C LEU A 161 29.39 -9.78 -16.27
N SER A 162 29.48 -10.34 -15.06
CA SER A 162 30.50 -11.31 -14.69
C SER A 162 30.39 -12.60 -15.53
N GLU A 163 29.18 -13.12 -15.72
CA GLU A 163 28.90 -14.28 -16.55
C GLU A 163 29.18 -14.02 -18.04
N ALA A 164 28.83 -12.83 -18.55
CA ALA A 164 29.17 -12.42 -19.90
C ALA A 164 30.69 -12.33 -20.08
N SER A 165 31.41 -11.74 -19.12
CA SER A 165 32.86 -11.63 -19.16
C SER A 165 33.55 -13.01 -19.13
N ALA A 166 33.07 -13.93 -18.29
CA ALA A 166 33.57 -15.30 -18.21
C ALA A 166 33.30 -16.11 -19.50
N ARG A 167 32.15 -15.88 -20.14
CA ARG A 167 31.86 -16.47 -21.46
C ARG A 167 32.81 -15.94 -22.53
N VAL A 168 33.11 -14.64 -22.54
CA VAL A 168 34.04 -14.04 -23.49
C VAL A 168 35.46 -14.54 -23.28
N THR A 169 35.95 -14.64 -22.04
CA THR A 169 37.29 -15.20 -21.77
C THR A 169 37.37 -16.66 -22.22
N LYS A 170 36.36 -17.48 -21.91
CA LYS A 170 36.31 -18.88 -22.37
C LYS A 170 36.34 -19.00 -23.89
N LEU A 171 35.60 -18.15 -24.61
CA LEU A 171 35.62 -18.15 -26.08
C LEU A 171 36.99 -17.73 -26.64
N ARG A 172 37.67 -16.78 -25.99
CA ARG A 172 39.05 -16.40 -26.36
C ARG A 172 40.01 -17.56 -26.15
N ASP A 173 39.96 -18.21 -24.99
CA ASP A 173 40.82 -19.36 -24.68
C ASP A 173 40.60 -20.51 -25.67
N GLN A 174 39.35 -20.76 -26.07
CA GLN A 174 39.01 -21.75 -27.10
C GLN A 174 39.55 -21.37 -28.48
N LEU A 175 39.44 -20.09 -28.87
CA LEU A 175 39.99 -19.61 -30.14
C LEU A 175 41.51 -19.71 -30.17
N ASP A 176 42.18 -19.36 -29.07
CA ASP A 176 43.64 -19.44 -28.97
C ASP A 176 44.13 -20.89 -28.98
N ALA A 177 43.43 -21.81 -28.29
CA ALA A 177 43.71 -23.24 -28.36
C ALA A 177 43.50 -23.83 -29.77
N CYS A 178 42.44 -23.41 -30.48
CA CYS A 178 42.23 -23.80 -31.87
C CYS A 178 43.33 -23.26 -32.79
N ARG A 179 43.75 -22.00 -32.59
CA ARG A 179 44.83 -21.39 -33.37
C ARG A 179 46.16 -22.09 -33.15
N SER A 180 46.52 -22.41 -31.90
CA SER A 180 47.75 -23.15 -31.61
C SER A 180 47.68 -24.57 -32.19
N GLY A 181 46.56 -25.28 -32.03
CA GLY A 181 46.38 -26.62 -32.58
C GLY A 181 46.49 -26.67 -34.11
N LEU A 182 45.90 -25.70 -34.81
CA LEU A 182 46.07 -25.57 -36.27
C LEU A 182 47.51 -25.21 -36.65
N GLY A 183 48.18 -24.36 -35.87
CA GLY A 183 49.58 -24.02 -36.06
C GLY A 183 50.52 -25.23 -35.93
N ASP A 184 50.28 -26.09 -34.93
CA ASP A 184 51.04 -27.32 -34.71
C ASP A 184 50.82 -28.33 -35.85
N GLN A 185 49.57 -28.49 -36.31
CA GLN A 185 49.24 -29.34 -37.46
C GLN A 185 49.90 -28.85 -38.74
N LEU A 186 49.85 -27.54 -39.03
CA LEU A 186 50.53 -26.95 -40.18
C LEU A 186 52.04 -27.16 -40.09
N SER A 187 52.64 -27.00 -38.91
CA SER A 187 54.07 -27.24 -38.71
C SER A 187 54.46 -28.69 -38.93
N CYS A 188 53.64 -29.65 -38.49
CA CYS A 188 53.84 -31.07 -38.77
C CYS A 188 53.76 -31.37 -40.26
N LEU A 189 52.71 -30.87 -40.94
CA LEU A 189 52.54 -31.08 -42.39
C LEU A 189 53.67 -30.46 -43.21
N ILE A 190 54.18 -29.29 -42.81
CA ILE A 190 55.36 -28.67 -43.44
C ILE A 190 56.58 -29.57 -43.30
N ARG A 191 56.84 -30.09 -42.09
CA ARG A 191 57.95 -31.01 -41.84
C ARG A 191 57.81 -32.31 -42.62
N ASP A 192 56.62 -32.90 -42.67
CA ASP A 192 56.36 -34.15 -43.38
C ASP A 192 56.52 -33.95 -44.90
N ARG A 193 56.04 -32.82 -45.43
CA ARG A 193 56.28 -32.42 -46.84
C ARG A 193 57.78 -32.32 -47.12
N ASP A 194 58.55 -31.66 -46.25
CA ASP A 194 59.99 -31.49 -46.45
C ASP A 194 60.72 -32.85 -46.40
N GLN A 195 60.34 -33.75 -45.49
CA GLN A 195 60.87 -35.11 -45.45
C GLN A 195 60.54 -35.92 -46.72
N LEU A 196 59.32 -35.78 -47.24
CA LEU A 196 58.94 -36.42 -48.51
C LEU A 196 59.72 -35.83 -49.68
N GLN A 197 59.95 -34.52 -49.70
CA GLN A 197 60.75 -33.87 -50.73
C GLN A 197 62.20 -34.38 -50.69
N ASP A 198 62.82 -34.44 -49.52
CA ASP A 198 64.17 -35.00 -49.34
C ASP A 198 64.22 -36.47 -49.80
N GLY A 199 63.18 -37.26 -49.51
CA GLY A 199 63.06 -38.65 -49.97
C GLY A 199 62.91 -38.77 -51.49
N ILE A 200 62.14 -37.88 -52.12
CA ILE A 200 62.02 -37.81 -53.59
C ILE A 200 63.37 -37.45 -54.20
N ASP A 201 64.06 -36.46 -53.66
CA ASP A 201 65.37 -36.02 -54.16
C ASP A 201 66.43 -37.14 -54.03
N GLN A 202 66.39 -37.91 -52.93
CA GLN A 202 67.22 -39.11 -52.75
C GLN A 202 66.90 -40.21 -53.75
N LEU A 203 65.63 -40.51 -53.99
CA LEU A 203 65.20 -41.51 -54.97
C LEU A 203 65.57 -41.10 -56.39
N GLN A 204 65.45 -39.81 -56.72
CA GLN A 204 65.91 -39.26 -58.00
C GLN A 204 67.41 -39.44 -58.15
N GLY A 205 68.21 -39.14 -57.11
CA GLY A 205 69.64 -39.39 -57.11
C GLY A 205 69.99 -40.87 -57.33
N TRP A 206 69.35 -41.78 -56.60
CA TRP A 206 69.57 -43.23 -56.79
C TRP A 206 69.13 -43.71 -58.17
N TYR A 207 68.06 -43.16 -58.74
CA TYR A 207 67.60 -43.50 -60.07
C TYR A 207 68.61 -43.07 -61.13
N ASP A 208 69.15 -41.86 -61.02
CA ASP A 208 70.18 -41.35 -61.92
C ASP A 208 71.48 -42.17 -61.82
N ASP A 209 71.90 -42.52 -60.60
CA ASP A 209 73.05 -43.41 -60.34
C ASP A 209 72.84 -44.80 -60.95
N LEU A 210 71.65 -45.38 -60.81
CA LEU A 210 71.32 -46.68 -61.36
C LEU A 210 71.30 -46.65 -62.90
N LEU A 211 70.78 -45.57 -63.51
CA LEU A 211 70.83 -45.38 -64.96
C LEU A 211 72.27 -45.26 -65.46
N ALA A 212 73.12 -44.55 -64.74
CA ALA A 212 74.55 -44.45 -65.05
C ALA A 212 75.23 -45.83 -64.93
N SER A 213 75.03 -46.52 -63.81
CA SER A 213 75.59 -47.85 -63.56
C SER A 213 75.07 -48.92 -64.52
N GLY A 214 73.79 -48.84 -64.92
CA GLY A 214 73.17 -49.73 -65.89
C GLY A 214 73.71 -49.52 -67.30
N ARG A 215 73.99 -48.27 -67.70
CA ARG A 215 74.70 -47.96 -68.95
C ARG A 215 76.13 -48.53 -68.92
N ASP A 216 76.86 -48.29 -67.83
CA ASP A 216 78.23 -48.81 -67.66
C ASP A 216 78.28 -50.34 -67.67
N SER A 217 77.30 -51.00 -67.04
CA SER A 217 77.21 -52.46 -66.99
C SER A 217 76.76 -53.04 -68.33
N ALA A 218 75.79 -52.42 -69.00
CA ALA A 218 75.39 -52.80 -70.36
C ALA A 218 76.53 -52.61 -71.37
N ASP A 219 77.35 -51.57 -71.23
CA ASP A 219 78.50 -51.35 -72.09
C ASP A 219 79.62 -52.36 -71.82
N LYS A 220 79.84 -52.74 -70.56
CA LYS A 220 80.72 -53.87 -70.17
C LYS A 220 80.21 -55.21 -70.70
N LEU A 221 78.90 -55.47 -70.65
CA LEU A 221 78.28 -56.68 -71.19
C LEU A 221 78.31 -56.72 -72.72
N ARG A 222 78.09 -55.58 -73.40
CA ARG A 222 78.25 -55.46 -74.85
C ARG A 222 79.68 -55.71 -75.31
N GLN A 223 80.66 -55.28 -74.51
CA GLN A 223 82.07 -55.56 -74.76
C GLN A 223 82.45 -57.01 -74.41
N GLY A 224 81.88 -57.60 -73.35
CA GLY A 224 82.27 -58.92 -72.85
C GLY A 224 81.54 -60.12 -73.46
N LEU A 225 80.33 -59.97 -74.01
CA LEU A 225 79.53 -61.09 -74.54
C LEU A 225 79.92 -61.54 -75.96
N LEU A 226 80.81 -60.82 -76.65
CA LEU A 226 81.17 -61.11 -78.04
C LEU A 226 82.55 -61.77 -78.23
N GLU A 227 83.42 -61.85 -77.22
CA GLU A 227 84.82 -62.25 -77.46
C GLU A 227 85.40 -63.44 -76.67
N ASP A 228 84.89 -63.84 -75.49
CA ASP A 228 85.60 -64.89 -74.71
C ASP A 228 84.70 -66.05 -74.26
N ILE A 229 84.51 -67.04 -75.13
CA ILE A 229 84.24 -68.43 -74.70
C ILE A 229 85.60 -69.17 -74.74
N PRO A 230 86.24 -69.42 -73.58
CA PRO A 230 87.60 -69.94 -73.53
C PRO A 230 87.69 -71.36 -74.12
N ALA A 231 88.66 -71.59 -75.01
CA ALA A 231 88.87 -72.90 -75.67
C ALA A 231 89.71 -73.87 -74.81
N ALA A 232 90.38 -73.38 -73.77
CA ALA A 232 91.20 -74.18 -72.87
C ALA A 232 90.39 -74.69 -71.66
N ALA A 233 90.59 -75.96 -71.29
CA ALA A 233 89.84 -76.62 -70.21
C ALA A 233 90.02 -75.94 -68.83
N ASP A 234 91.21 -75.41 -68.56
CA ASP A 234 91.52 -74.74 -67.28
C ASP A 234 90.82 -73.37 -67.16
N GLU A 235 90.72 -72.62 -68.27
CA GLU A 235 90.03 -71.32 -68.31
C GLU A 235 88.51 -71.48 -68.19
N LEU A 236 87.96 -72.55 -68.79
CA LEU A 236 86.56 -72.94 -68.60
C LEU A 236 86.28 -73.32 -67.13
N GLN A 237 87.22 -73.99 -66.47
CA GLN A 237 87.08 -74.36 -65.06
C GLN A 237 87.07 -73.11 -64.15
N VAL A 238 87.88 -72.10 -64.44
CA VAL A 238 87.85 -70.81 -63.75
C VAL A 238 86.52 -70.07 -64.01
N LEU A 239 86.00 -70.10 -65.24
CA LEU A 239 84.70 -69.50 -65.55
C LEU A 239 83.56 -70.19 -64.80
N VAL A 240 83.57 -71.54 -64.73
CA VAL A 240 82.57 -72.30 -63.96
C VAL A 240 82.67 -71.99 -62.47
N LEU A 241 83.87 -71.81 -61.92
CA LEU A 241 84.04 -71.41 -60.52
C LEU A 241 83.49 -70.00 -60.26
N LYS A 242 83.75 -69.05 -61.15
CA LYS A 242 83.16 -67.70 -61.08
C LYS A 242 81.63 -67.75 -61.13
N LEU A 243 81.05 -68.49 -62.07
CA LEU A 243 79.60 -68.65 -62.16
C LEU A 243 79.00 -69.35 -60.92
N LYS A 244 79.74 -70.24 -60.27
CA LYS A 244 79.31 -70.85 -58.99
C LYS A 244 79.37 -69.85 -57.85
N GLU A 245 80.40 -69.01 -57.80
CA GLU A 245 80.53 -67.94 -56.81
C GLU A 245 79.42 -66.89 -56.99
N ASP A 246 79.11 -66.53 -58.23
CA ASP A 246 77.97 -65.66 -58.58
C ASP A 246 76.63 -66.30 -58.19
N LEU A 247 76.46 -67.61 -58.41
CA LEU A 247 75.25 -68.32 -57.97
C LEU A 247 75.13 -68.35 -56.43
N ILE A 248 76.25 -68.47 -55.72
CA ILE A 248 76.28 -68.42 -54.26
C ILE A 248 75.93 -67.01 -53.77
N SER A 249 76.51 -65.96 -54.37
CA SER A 249 76.23 -64.57 -54.00
C SER A 249 74.76 -64.22 -54.24
N GLU A 250 74.19 -64.60 -55.38
CA GLU A 250 72.77 -64.41 -55.68
C GLU A 250 71.86 -65.20 -54.73
N ARG A 251 72.24 -66.42 -54.35
CA ARG A 251 71.47 -67.20 -53.35
C ARG A 251 71.49 -66.54 -51.98
N VAL A 252 72.64 -66.03 -51.54
CA VAL A 252 72.80 -65.30 -50.27
C VAL A 252 71.99 -63.99 -50.31
N ASN A 253 72.05 -63.24 -51.41
CA ASN A 253 71.27 -62.03 -51.62
C ASN A 253 69.76 -62.32 -51.55
N ARG A 254 69.28 -63.38 -52.22
CA ARG A 254 67.89 -63.83 -52.12
C ARG A 254 67.48 -64.14 -50.69
N GLU A 255 68.31 -64.84 -49.91
CA GLU A 255 68.01 -65.12 -48.51
C GLU A 255 67.96 -63.85 -47.65
N HIS A 256 68.85 -62.88 -47.88
CA HIS A 256 68.79 -61.59 -47.19
C HIS A 256 67.52 -60.80 -47.53
N LEU A 257 67.13 -60.78 -48.80
CA LEU A 257 65.88 -60.15 -49.24
C LEU A 257 64.66 -60.87 -48.63
N GLU A 258 64.64 -62.19 -48.61
CA GLU A 258 63.57 -62.97 -47.96
C GLU A 258 63.48 -62.69 -46.46
N ARG A 259 64.61 -62.58 -45.76
CA ARG A 259 64.62 -62.21 -44.33
C ARG A 259 64.09 -60.78 -44.14
N ARG A 260 64.50 -59.84 -44.99
CA ARG A 260 64.05 -58.45 -44.94
C ARG A 260 62.55 -58.34 -45.19
N TYR A 261 62.03 -58.95 -46.24
CA TYR A 261 60.59 -58.96 -46.53
C TYR A 261 59.77 -59.64 -45.43
N LYS A 262 60.30 -60.71 -44.80
CA LYS A 262 59.65 -61.32 -43.63
C LYS A 262 59.59 -60.34 -42.45
N SER A 263 60.71 -59.66 -42.13
CA SER A 263 60.73 -58.67 -41.05
C SER A 263 59.81 -57.47 -41.33
N GLU A 264 59.76 -57.00 -42.58
CA GLU A 264 58.86 -55.92 -43.00
C GLU A 264 57.39 -56.37 -42.91
N ALA A 265 57.06 -57.59 -43.35
CA ALA A 265 55.72 -58.15 -43.24
C ALA A 265 55.28 -58.33 -41.77
N ASP A 266 56.18 -58.75 -40.89
CA ASP A 266 55.88 -58.90 -39.46
C ASP A 266 55.74 -57.55 -38.76
N PHE A 267 56.54 -56.55 -39.16
CA PHE A 267 56.40 -55.17 -38.70
C PHE A 267 55.04 -54.58 -39.10
N GLU A 268 54.64 -54.71 -40.36
CA GLU A 268 53.33 -54.22 -40.82
C GLU A 268 52.16 -54.96 -40.17
N ARG A 269 52.29 -56.27 -39.90
CA ARG A 269 51.28 -57.01 -39.13
C ARG A 269 51.14 -56.47 -37.71
N GLN A 270 52.25 -56.21 -37.02
CA GLN A 270 52.21 -55.62 -35.67
C GLN A 270 51.58 -54.24 -35.68
N LYS A 271 51.90 -53.42 -36.69
CA LYS A 271 51.29 -52.11 -36.88
C LYS A 271 49.77 -52.21 -37.06
N LEU A 272 49.30 -53.06 -37.98
CA LEU A 272 47.86 -53.29 -38.21
C LEU A 272 47.12 -53.79 -36.96
N LEU A 273 47.75 -54.67 -36.17
CA LEU A 273 47.18 -55.13 -34.90
C LEU A 273 47.05 -53.98 -33.89
N SER A 274 48.08 -53.14 -33.77
CA SER A 274 48.05 -51.98 -32.87
C SER A 274 47.00 -50.95 -33.28
N GLU A 275 46.86 -50.68 -34.59
CA GLU A 275 45.82 -49.79 -35.13
C GLU A 275 44.43 -50.39 -34.93
N SER A 276 44.25 -51.69 -35.14
CA SER A 276 42.98 -52.38 -34.90
C SER A 276 42.57 -52.33 -33.43
N GLU A 277 43.51 -52.45 -32.50
CA GLU A 277 43.23 -52.32 -31.07
C GLU A 277 42.90 -50.88 -30.66
N GLN A 278 43.60 -49.89 -31.21
CA GLN A 278 43.27 -48.48 -31.01
C GLN A 278 41.87 -48.14 -31.55
N LEU A 279 41.52 -48.66 -32.74
CA LEU A 279 40.17 -48.51 -33.29
C LEU A 279 39.11 -49.15 -32.40
N ARG A 280 39.36 -50.35 -31.86
CA ARG A 280 38.44 -50.99 -30.90
C ARG A 280 38.25 -50.14 -29.65
N GLN A 281 39.34 -49.63 -29.06
CA GLN A 281 39.28 -48.79 -27.86
C GLN A 281 38.52 -47.48 -28.09
N THR A 282 38.77 -46.82 -29.23
CA THR A 282 38.04 -45.60 -29.60
C THR A 282 36.56 -45.88 -29.86
N GLN A 283 36.23 -47.00 -30.50
CA GLN A 283 34.85 -47.42 -30.72
C GLN A 283 34.11 -47.69 -29.40
N GLU A 284 34.75 -48.37 -28.44
CA GLU A 284 34.20 -48.61 -27.10
C GLU A 284 33.97 -47.30 -26.33
N CYS A 285 34.91 -46.35 -26.44
CA CYS A 285 34.77 -45.02 -25.82
C CYS A 285 33.59 -44.24 -26.42
N LEU A 286 33.45 -44.24 -27.75
CA LEU A 286 32.34 -43.58 -28.45
C LEU A 286 30.99 -44.22 -28.11
N GLN A 287 30.94 -45.55 -27.95
CA GLN A 287 29.74 -46.25 -27.49
C GLN A 287 29.37 -45.83 -26.06
N ALA A 288 30.32 -45.78 -25.14
CA ALA A 288 30.08 -45.36 -23.76
C ALA A 288 29.55 -43.91 -23.67
N GLU A 289 30.09 -43.00 -24.50
CA GLU A 289 29.59 -41.61 -24.58
C GLU A 289 28.21 -41.52 -25.26
N THR A 290 27.91 -42.39 -26.22
CA THR A 290 26.57 -42.50 -26.81
C THR A 290 25.55 -42.92 -25.75
N ASP A 291 25.85 -43.97 -24.98
CA ASP A 291 25.01 -44.43 -23.86
C ASP A 291 24.83 -43.35 -22.80
N ARG A 292 25.89 -42.57 -22.52
CA ARG A 292 25.83 -41.43 -21.61
C ARG A 292 24.90 -40.33 -22.14
N CYS A 293 24.98 -40.02 -23.43
CA CYS A 293 24.08 -39.05 -24.08
C CYS A 293 22.63 -39.51 -24.00
N ASP A 294 22.35 -40.80 -24.21
CA ASP A 294 20.99 -41.34 -24.15
C ASP A 294 20.43 -41.35 -22.73
N ARG A 295 21.25 -41.63 -21.71
CA ARG A 295 20.87 -41.45 -20.30
C ARG A 295 20.49 -40.00 -20.00
N LEU A 296 21.32 -39.03 -20.40
CA LEU A 296 21.06 -37.60 -20.21
C LEU A 296 19.80 -37.14 -20.96
N ARG A 297 19.55 -37.67 -22.18
CA ARG A 297 18.32 -37.39 -22.93
C ARG A 297 17.08 -37.92 -22.20
N SER A 298 17.15 -39.11 -21.61
CA SER A 298 16.06 -39.69 -20.82
C SER A 298 15.77 -38.85 -19.56
N GLU A 299 16.82 -38.43 -18.84
CA GLU A 299 16.69 -37.55 -17.68
C GLU A 299 16.08 -36.20 -18.08
N LEU A 300 16.56 -35.58 -19.16
CA LEU A 300 15.99 -34.33 -19.66
C LEU A 300 14.52 -34.48 -20.07
N ALA A 301 14.12 -35.62 -20.63
CA ALA A 301 12.73 -35.90 -20.96
C ALA A 301 11.84 -36.01 -19.71
N LYS A 302 12.33 -36.64 -18.64
CA LYS A 302 11.64 -36.71 -17.34
C LYS A 302 11.51 -35.34 -16.69
N GLU A 303 12.56 -34.53 -16.70
CA GLU A 303 12.53 -33.16 -16.17
C GLU A 303 11.58 -32.27 -16.98
N ARG A 304 11.52 -32.44 -18.31
CA ARG A 304 10.55 -31.73 -19.16
C ARG A 304 9.11 -32.10 -18.81
N SER A 305 8.78 -33.39 -18.69
CA SER A 305 7.42 -33.81 -18.33
C SER A 305 7.04 -33.40 -16.90
N ALA A 306 7.98 -33.45 -15.96
CA ALA A 306 7.78 -32.93 -14.60
C ALA A 306 7.52 -31.42 -14.60
N LYS A 307 8.27 -30.65 -15.40
CA LYS A 307 8.06 -29.20 -15.57
C LYS A 307 6.70 -28.89 -16.19
N GLU A 308 6.28 -29.62 -17.22
CA GLU A 308 4.96 -29.46 -17.85
C GLU A 308 3.83 -29.79 -16.87
N ALA A 309 3.98 -30.85 -16.07
CA ALA A 309 3.03 -31.20 -15.01
C ALA A 309 2.96 -30.10 -13.93
N ALA A 310 4.11 -29.59 -13.46
CA ALA A 310 4.14 -28.48 -12.50
C ALA A 310 3.53 -27.19 -13.07
N GLN A 311 3.76 -26.91 -14.36
CA GLN A 311 3.22 -25.72 -15.03
C GLN A 311 1.70 -25.79 -15.19
N SER A 312 1.15 -26.95 -15.52
CA SER A 312 -0.30 -27.17 -15.56
C SER A 312 -0.95 -27.14 -14.16
N GLN A 313 -0.26 -27.63 -13.13
CA GLN A 313 -0.71 -27.47 -11.75
C GLN A 313 -0.73 -26.00 -11.35
N LEU A 314 0.32 -25.24 -11.66
CA LEU A 314 0.40 -23.82 -11.35
C LEU A 314 -0.70 -23.02 -12.04
N SER A 315 -0.98 -23.27 -13.32
CA SER A 315 -2.08 -22.59 -14.03
C SER A 315 -3.44 -22.91 -13.40
N SER A 316 -3.69 -24.18 -13.04
CA SER A 316 -4.94 -24.57 -12.36
C SER A 316 -5.09 -23.93 -10.97
N LEU A 317 -4.00 -23.78 -10.21
CA LEU A 317 -4.00 -23.12 -8.91
C LEU A 317 -4.19 -21.61 -9.06
N GLN A 318 -3.61 -21.00 -10.08
CA GLN A 318 -3.82 -19.59 -10.40
C GLN A 318 -5.29 -19.32 -10.78
N GLU A 319 -5.90 -20.20 -11.56
CA GLU A 319 -7.32 -20.09 -11.92
C GLU A 319 -8.22 -20.22 -10.68
N LYS A 320 -8.01 -21.24 -9.84
CA LYS A 320 -8.71 -21.39 -8.55
C LYS A 320 -8.52 -20.18 -7.64
N SER A 321 -7.29 -19.66 -7.55
CA SER A 321 -7.01 -18.45 -6.75
C SER A 321 -7.73 -17.22 -7.30
N ARG A 322 -7.84 -17.07 -8.63
CA ARG A 322 -8.60 -16.00 -9.27
C ARG A 322 -10.10 -16.13 -9.00
N GLU A 323 -10.65 -17.33 -9.07
CA GLU A 323 -12.05 -17.61 -8.74
C GLU A 323 -12.36 -17.28 -7.28
N VAL A 324 -11.53 -17.74 -6.34
CA VAL A 324 -11.69 -17.42 -4.91
C VAL A 324 -11.59 -15.92 -4.68
N ALA A 325 -10.64 -15.23 -5.30
CA ALA A 325 -10.52 -13.78 -5.20
C ALA A 325 -11.72 -13.04 -5.80
N ALA A 326 -12.30 -13.53 -6.90
CA ALA A 326 -13.52 -12.97 -7.49
C ALA A 326 -14.73 -13.17 -6.57
N ASN A 327 -14.89 -14.36 -6.00
CA ASN A 327 -15.96 -14.68 -5.06
C ASN A 327 -15.88 -13.82 -3.78
N LEU A 328 -14.67 -13.65 -3.23
CA LEU A 328 -14.47 -12.78 -2.06
C LEU A 328 -14.82 -11.32 -2.37
N ARG A 329 -14.39 -10.78 -3.53
CA ARG A 329 -14.75 -9.42 -3.96
C ARG A 329 -16.27 -9.25 -4.14
N ALA A 330 -16.94 -10.26 -4.70
CA ALA A 330 -18.40 -10.24 -4.85
C ALA A 330 -19.09 -10.22 -3.47
N SER A 331 -18.65 -11.07 -2.53
CA SER A 331 -19.19 -11.09 -1.17
C SER A 331 -18.93 -9.79 -0.40
N GLU A 332 -17.76 -9.16 -0.60
CA GLU A 332 -17.43 -7.88 0.01
C GLU A 332 -18.32 -6.75 -0.54
N ALA A 333 -18.58 -6.75 -1.85
CA ALA A 333 -19.49 -5.80 -2.48
C ALA A 333 -20.94 -5.98 -1.99
N GLU A 334 -21.40 -7.22 -1.84
CA GLU A 334 -22.73 -7.53 -1.28
C GLU A 334 -22.85 -7.07 0.17
N LEU A 335 -21.85 -7.36 1.01
CA LEU A 335 -21.83 -6.91 2.40
C LEU A 335 -21.82 -5.39 2.49
N LYS A 336 -21.01 -4.70 1.69
CA LYS A 336 -20.99 -3.22 1.62
C LYS A 336 -22.34 -2.64 1.20
N ALA A 337 -23.01 -3.26 0.22
CA ALA A 337 -24.35 -2.84 -0.19
C ALA A 337 -25.37 -3.06 0.94
N ARG A 338 -25.26 -4.17 1.67
CA ARG A 338 -26.13 -4.47 2.81
C ARG A 338 -25.91 -3.53 3.99
N THR A 339 -24.66 -3.21 4.33
CA THR A 339 -24.35 -2.25 5.41
C THR A 339 -24.87 -0.87 5.05
N ALA A 340 -24.66 -0.40 3.82
CA ALA A 340 -25.18 0.89 3.37
C ALA A 340 -26.71 0.99 3.50
N ARG A 341 -27.44 -0.08 3.14
CA ARG A 341 -28.91 -0.13 3.32
C ARG A 341 -29.33 -0.10 4.79
N LEU A 342 -28.63 -0.85 5.64
CA LEU A 342 -28.93 -0.85 7.07
C LEU A 342 -28.61 0.51 7.71
N GLU A 343 -27.57 1.21 7.25
CA GLU A 343 -27.25 2.57 7.68
C GLU A 343 -28.33 3.57 7.27
N THR A 344 -28.85 3.49 6.04
CA THR A 344 -29.98 4.34 5.61
C THR A 344 -31.23 4.07 6.41
N ASP A 345 -31.60 2.80 6.62
CA ASP A 345 -32.78 2.42 7.40
C ASP A 345 -32.64 2.90 8.86
N ASN A 346 -31.44 2.78 9.45
CA ASN A 346 -31.18 3.25 10.81
C ASN A 346 -31.31 4.77 10.91
N ALA A 347 -30.80 5.51 9.92
CA ALA A 347 -30.94 6.97 9.87
C ALA A 347 -32.40 7.40 9.75
N GLU A 348 -33.21 6.73 8.91
CA GLU A 348 -34.64 6.99 8.78
C GLU A 348 -35.40 6.70 10.08
N LEU A 349 -35.11 5.57 10.73
CA LEU A 349 -35.73 5.22 12.01
C LEU A 349 -35.37 6.24 13.10
N ARG A 350 -34.11 6.66 13.19
CA ARG A 350 -33.68 7.73 14.11
C ARG A 350 -34.40 9.03 13.84
N HIS A 351 -34.55 9.42 12.56
CA HIS A 351 -35.30 10.62 12.19
C HIS A 351 -36.77 10.52 12.61
N ARG A 352 -37.43 9.38 12.38
CA ARG A 352 -38.81 9.13 12.82
C ARG A 352 -38.96 9.22 14.33
N VAL A 353 -38.02 8.65 15.09
CA VAL A 353 -38.01 8.74 16.56
C VAL A 353 -37.92 10.21 17.00
N THR A 354 -37.02 10.99 16.40
CA THR A 354 -36.91 12.43 16.71
C THR A 354 -38.20 13.18 16.40
N CYS A 355 -38.82 12.94 15.24
CA CYS A 355 -40.10 13.57 14.90
C CYS A 355 -41.20 13.23 15.91
N LEU A 356 -41.36 11.94 16.25
CA LEU A 356 -42.35 11.50 17.24
C LEU A 356 -42.07 12.09 18.63
N GLN A 357 -40.80 12.21 19.03
CA GLN A 357 -40.41 12.89 20.27
C GLN A 357 -40.83 14.36 20.27
N THR A 358 -40.62 15.08 19.17
CA THR A 358 -41.06 16.48 19.05
C THR A 358 -42.57 16.62 19.07
N GLU A 359 -43.30 15.74 18.38
CA GLU A 359 -44.77 15.72 18.38
C GLU A 359 -45.34 15.43 19.78
N LEU A 360 -44.72 14.49 20.50
CA LEU A 360 -45.08 14.17 21.88
C LEU A 360 -44.81 15.36 22.80
N GLN A 361 -43.63 15.98 22.72
CA GLN A 361 -43.29 17.16 23.52
C GLN A 361 -44.23 18.33 23.24
N ASN A 362 -44.60 18.55 21.98
CA ASN A 362 -45.57 19.58 21.60
C ASN A 362 -46.95 19.26 22.19
N SER A 363 -47.39 18.00 22.11
CA SER A 363 -48.67 17.56 22.68
C SER A 363 -48.70 17.68 24.20
N GLU A 364 -47.62 17.33 24.89
CA GLU A 364 -47.45 17.52 26.33
C GLU A 364 -47.47 19.02 26.72
N SER A 365 -46.85 19.89 25.92
CA SER A 365 -46.90 21.34 26.15
C SER A 365 -48.31 21.88 26.02
N VAL A 366 -49.02 21.52 24.94
CA VAL A 366 -50.43 21.94 24.73
C VAL A 366 -51.33 21.43 25.86
N GLN A 367 -51.08 20.21 26.35
CA GLN A 367 -51.83 19.67 27.48
C GLN A 367 -51.57 20.46 28.78
N LYS A 368 -50.32 20.87 29.04
CA LYS A 368 -49.98 21.74 30.18
C LYS A 368 -50.69 23.08 30.07
N ASP A 369 -50.65 23.72 28.90
CA ASP A 369 -51.33 25.00 28.68
C ASP A 369 -52.85 24.88 28.89
N PHE A 370 -53.46 23.78 28.42
CA PHE A 370 -54.88 23.51 28.65
C PHE A 370 -55.20 23.41 30.14
N VAL A 371 -54.35 22.72 30.91
CA VAL A 371 -54.51 22.62 32.37
C VAL A 371 -54.38 23.99 33.03
N GLU A 372 -53.35 24.77 32.70
CA GLU A 372 -53.14 26.13 33.24
C GLU A 372 -54.30 27.08 32.91
N LEU A 373 -54.76 27.09 31.66
CA LEU A 373 -55.91 27.87 31.22
C LEU A 373 -57.20 27.44 31.93
N SER A 374 -57.43 26.13 32.11
CA SER A 374 -58.61 25.63 32.80
C SER A 374 -58.62 26.02 34.29
N GLN A 375 -57.46 25.97 34.96
CA GLN A 375 -57.31 26.43 36.35
C GLN A 375 -57.51 27.94 36.46
N SER A 376 -56.91 28.72 35.55
CA SER A 376 -57.09 30.17 35.47
C SER A 376 -58.56 30.53 35.31
N LEU A 377 -59.28 29.86 34.40
CA LEU A 377 -60.71 30.06 34.20
C LEU A 377 -61.52 29.68 35.45
N GLN A 378 -61.21 28.56 36.12
CA GLN A 378 -61.87 28.16 37.36
C GLN A 378 -61.67 29.19 38.47
N MET A 379 -60.45 29.72 38.64
CA MET A 379 -60.17 30.80 39.58
C MET A 379 -60.94 32.07 39.23
N GLN A 380 -61.05 32.44 37.94
CA GLN A 380 -61.83 33.58 37.49
C GLN A 380 -63.32 33.40 37.81
N LEU A 381 -63.89 32.21 37.57
CA LEU A 381 -65.27 31.90 37.89
C LEU A 381 -65.54 31.92 39.40
N GLU A 382 -64.61 31.41 40.21
CA GLU A 382 -64.73 31.44 41.67
C GLU A 382 -64.63 32.88 42.21
N ASN A 383 -63.72 33.69 41.66
CA ASN A 383 -63.63 35.12 41.99
C ASN A 383 -64.92 35.86 41.62
N LEU A 384 -65.53 35.56 40.46
CA LEU A 384 -66.84 36.10 40.10
C LEU A 384 -67.93 35.69 41.09
N ARG A 385 -67.98 34.43 41.52
CA ARG A 385 -68.94 33.97 42.56
C ARG A 385 -68.74 34.70 43.89
N GLN A 386 -67.50 34.88 44.32
CA GLN A 386 -67.18 35.68 45.52
C GLN A 386 -67.59 37.15 45.35
N GLN A 387 -67.39 37.73 44.17
CA GLN A 387 -67.87 39.08 43.86
C GLN A 387 -69.40 39.18 43.80
N GLU A 388 -70.09 38.15 43.34
CA GLU A 388 -71.56 38.09 43.36
C GLU A 388 -72.11 37.92 44.78
N SER A 389 -71.34 37.33 45.71
CA SER A 389 -71.67 37.30 47.13
C SER A 389 -71.52 38.67 47.82
N GLN A 390 -70.86 39.65 47.20
CA GLN A 390 -70.90 41.05 47.64
C GLN A 390 -72.19 41.71 47.18
N VAL A 391 -72.93 42.28 48.14
CA VAL A 391 -74.19 42.98 47.90
C VAL A 391 -73.99 44.08 46.85
N ARG A 392 -74.58 43.87 45.67
CA ARG A 392 -74.42 44.73 44.47
C ARG A 392 -75.16 46.07 44.58
N TRP A 393 -76.12 46.15 45.49
CA TRP A 393 -76.92 47.35 45.77
C TRP A 393 -76.32 48.06 46.98
N GLN A 394 -75.41 49.00 46.72
CA GLN A 394 -74.88 49.90 47.73
C GLN A 394 -75.76 51.15 47.83
N PHE A 395 -76.07 51.56 49.05
CA PHE A 395 -76.69 52.84 49.31
C PHE A 395 -75.65 53.96 49.12
N VAL A 396 -76.11 55.17 48.80
CA VAL A 396 -75.20 56.30 48.50
C VAL A 396 -74.38 56.68 49.73
N GLU A 397 -74.93 56.41 50.89
CA GLU A 397 -74.42 56.67 52.23
C GLU A 397 -73.26 55.74 52.60
N ASP A 398 -73.21 54.53 52.03
CA ASP A 398 -72.23 53.50 52.38
C ASP A 398 -70.98 53.50 51.47
N ALA A 399 -70.99 54.30 50.40
CA ALA A 399 -69.91 54.37 49.43
C ALA A 399 -69.00 55.57 49.69
N SER A 400 -67.92 55.35 50.42
CA SER A 400 -66.93 56.40 50.72
C SER A 400 -65.95 56.67 49.57
N ASN A 401 -65.82 55.77 48.59
CA ASN A 401 -64.80 55.85 47.53
C ASN A 401 -65.34 55.41 46.16
N CYS A 402 -64.86 56.04 45.09
CA CYS A 402 -65.17 55.71 43.71
C CYS A 402 -64.64 54.30 43.37
N GLY A 403 -65.49 53.43 42.83
CA GLY A 403 -65.15 52.04 42.51
C GLY A 403 -64.14 51.83 41.37
N ALA A 404 -63.64 52.89 40.72
CA ALA A 404 -62.61 52.81 39.68
C ALA A 404 -61.31 53.52 40.10
N CYS A 405 -61.37 54.80 40.48
CA CYS A 405 -60.19 55.59 40.81
C CYS A 405 -59.91 55.72 42.31
N GLY A 406 -60.75 55.15 43.18
CA GLY A 406 -60.59 55.20 44.64
C GLY A 406 -60.82 56.58 45.28
N ARG A 407 -61.12 57.63 44.51
CA ARG A 407 -61.36 58.99 45.01
C ARG A 407 -62.53 59.02 45.99
N GLY A 408 -62.38 59.71 47.12
CA GLY A 408 -63.43 59.85 48.12
C GLY A 408 -64.72 60.43 47.53
N LEU A 409 -65.84 59.72 47.69
CA LEU A 409 -67.17 60.20 47.34
C LEU A 409 -67.70 61.00 48.53
N SER A 410 -68.11 62.23 48.28
CA SER A 410 -68.62 63.17 49.29
C SER A 410 -69.77 63.97 48.72
N LEU A 411 -70.48 64.75 49.54
CA LEU A 411 -71.56 65.63 49.06
C LEU A 411 -71.11 66.57 47.92
N THR A 412 -69.82 66.96 47.90
CA THR A 412 -69.17 67.75 46.83
C THR A 412 -68.85 66.96 45.56
N VAL A 413 -68.59 65.66 45.65
CA VAL A 413 -68.35 64.77 44.50
C VAL A 413 -69.50 63.78 44.42
N LYS A 414 -70.58 64.21 43.76
CA LYS A 414 -71.84 63.45 43.72
C LYS A 414 -71.62 62.05 43.10
N PRO A 415 -71.91 60.98 43.85
CA PRO A 415 -71.73 59.62 43.35
C PRO A 415 -72.76 59.28 42.28
N ARG A 416 -72.29 58.64 41.20
CA ARG A 416 -73.11 58.19 40.06
C ARG A 416 -73.05 56.67 39.94
N ARG A 417 -74.20 56.05 39.64
CA ARG A 417 -74.29 54.60 39.42
C ARG A 417 -73.95 54.26 37.98
N CYS A 418 -73.10 53.28 37.76
CA CYS A 418 -72.93 52.66 36.44
C CYS A 418 -74.21 51.90 36.08
N LEU A 419 -74.81 52.17 34.92
CA LEU A 419 -76.06 51.53 34.52
C LEU A 419 -75.90 50.08 34.04
N HIS A 420 -74.67 49.56 33.96
CA HIS A 420 -74.39 48.16 33.64
C HIS A 420 -74.08 47.32 34.88
N CYS A 421 -73.19 47.78 35.77
CA CYS A 421 -72.78 47.01 36.96
C CYS A 421 -73.35 47.52 38.29
N VAL A 422 -74.08 48.64 38.29
CA VAL A 422 -74.79 49.27 39.42
C VAL A 422 -73.89 49.83 40.54
N LYS A 423 -72.56 49.64 40.47
CA LYS A 423 -71.57 50.22 41.39
C LYS A 423 -71.52 51.76 41.30
N LEU A 424 -71.09 52.41 42.39
CA LEU A 424 -70.97 53.87 42.52
C LEU A 424 -69.57 54.37 42.11
N PHE A 425 -69.55 55.44 41.32
CA PHE A 425 -68.34 56.04 40.75
C PHE A 425 -68.43 57.58 40.78
N CYS A 426 -67.30 58.27 40.57
CA CYS A 426 -67.31 59.70 40.28
C CYS A 426 -67.79 59.97 38.84
N GLN A 427 -68.10 61.24 38.55
CA GLN A 427 -68.55 61.66 37.22
C GLN A 427 -67.54 61.30 36.12
N ASP A 428 -66.25 61.53 36.36
CA ASP A 428 -65.19 61.26 35.38
C ASP A 428 -65.13 59.77 35.02
N CYS A 429 -65.27 58.89 36.02
CA CYS A 429 -65.25 57.44 35.82
C CYS A 429 -66.55 56.88 35.23
N THR A 430 -67.60 57.67 35.06
CA THR A 430 -68.87 57.29 34.40
C THR A 430 -69.22 58.15 33.20
N ALA A 431 -68.22 58.85 32.64
CA ALA A 431 -68.43 59.77 31.52
C ALA A 431 -68.72 59.05 30.18
N LYS A 432 -68.40 57.75 30.07
CA LYS A 432 -68.60 56.99 28.84
C LYS A 432 -70.03 56.44 28.77
N THR A 433 -70.62 56.47 27.57
CA THR A 433 -72.00 56.07 27.33
C THR A 433 -72.04 54.92 26.35
N VAL A 434 -72.83 53.88 26.64
CA VAL A 434 -73.07 52.74 25.75
C VAL A 434 -74.53 52.66 25.36
N THR A 435 -74.80 52.17 24.16
CA THR A 435 -76.16 51.91 23.67
C THR A 435 -76.61 50.53 24.14
N SER A 436 -77.65 50.46 24.97
CA SER A 436 -78.11 49.20 25.57
C SER A 436 -79.63 49.00 25.44
N GLY A 437 -80.04 47.74 25.30
CA GLY A 437 -81.43 47.29 25.20
C GLY A 437 -82.08 47.43 23.81
N PRO A 438 -83.28 46.86 23.60
CA PRO A 438 -83.98 46.85 22.31
C PRO A 438 -84.32 48.24 21.76
N SER A 439 -84.42 49.25 22.64
CA SER A 439 -84.74 50.64 22.30
C SER A 439 -83.51 51.53 22.09
N LYS A 440 -82.29 50.95 22.02
CA LYS A 440 -81.03 51.67 21.79
C LYS A 440 -80.85 52.91 22.69
N ARG A 441 -81.13 52.77 23.98
CA ARG A 441 -81.00 53.88 24.93
C ARG A 441 -79.53 54.08 25.31
N GLN A 442 -79.16 55.34 25.46
CA GLN A 442 -77.84 55.74 25.94
C GLN A 442 -77.76 55.54 27.47
N ALA A 443 -76.80 54.73 27.91
CA ALA A 443 -76.58 54.41 29.32
C ALA A 443 -75.14 54.74 29.72
N ASN A 444 -74.98 55.59 30.74
CA ASN A 444 -73.67 55.91 31.29
C ASN A 444 -73.12 54.72 32.09
N VAL A 445 -71.90 54.32 31.75
CA VAL A 445 -71.23 53.16 32.31
C VAL A 445 -69.81 53.49 32.71
N CYS A 446 -69.25 52.70 33.62
CA CYS A 446 -67.83 52.83 33.93
C CYS A 446 -66.97 52.34 32.77
N GLU A 447 -65.70 52.76 32.75
CA GLU A 447 -64.75 52.44 31.67
C GLU A 447 -64.64 50.94 31.37
N PHE A 448 -64.59 50.10 32.42
CA PHE A 448 -64.54 48.65 32.27
C PHE A 448 -65.80 48.07 31.61
N CYS A 449 -66.98 48.55 32.01
CA CYS A 449 -68.24 48.11 31.43
C CYS A 449 -68.42 48.66 29.99
N HIS A 450 -67.87 49.83 29.69
CA HIS A 450 -67.82 50.34 28.32
C HIS A 450 -67.02 49.40 27.41
N THR A 451 -65.83 48.96 27.84
CA THR A 451 -64.99 48.02 27.07
C THR A 451 -65.61 46.62 26.94
N LEU A 452 -66.43 46.18 27.89
CA LEU A 452 -67.14 44.89 27.79
C LEU A 452 -68.33 44.91 26.82
N VAL A 453 -69.06 46.03 26.76
CA VAL A 453 -70.30 46.14 25.98
C VAL A 453 -70.04 46.57 24.54
N VAL A 454 -68.99 47.37 24.30
CA VAL A 454 -68.61 47.82 22.95
C VAL A 454 -67.58 46.86 22.35
N LYS A 455 -68.01 46.04 21.39
CA LYS A 455 -67.20 44.99 20.76
C LYS A 455 -65.90 45.51 20.09
N ASP A 456 -65.88 46.75 19.64
CA ASP A 456 -64.74 47.36 18.94
C ASP A 456 -63.76 48.11 19.85
N ALA A 457 -64.01 48.13 21.16
CA ALA A 457 -63.22 48.91 22.11
C ALA A 457 -61.97 48.20 22.65
N VAL A 458 -61.69 46.95 22.25
CA VAL A 458 -60.48 46.20 22.68
C VAL A 458 -59.86 45.43 21.50
N PRO A 459 -58.56 45.62 21.20
CA PRO A 459 -57.84 44.81 20.22
C PRO A 459 -57.26 43.57 20.91
N TYR A 460 -58.09 42.62 21.35
CA TYR A 460 -57.54 41.37 21.89
C TYR A 460 -58.53 40.20 21.83
N PHE A 461 -58.71 39.69 20.62
CA PHE A 461 -58.57 38.26 20.29
C PHE A 461 -58.26 38.24 18.78
N SER A 462 -57.09 37.73 18.43
CA SER A 462 -56.59 37.58 17.07
C SER A 462 -57.65 37.03 16.11
N VAL A 463 -58.14 37.89 15.19
CA VAL A 463 -59.14 37.54 14.17
C VAL A 463 -58.56 36.61 13.08
N ARG A 464 -57.28 36.21 13.16
CA ARG A 464 -56.70 35.19 12.26
C ARG A 464 -55.76 34.25 13.00
N ALA A 465 -56.02 32.95 12.87
CA ALA A 465 -55.04 31.92 13.15
C ALA A 465 -53.83 32.10 12.20
N PRO A 466 -52.59 31.91 12.66
CA PRO A 466 -51.43 31.95 11.79
C PRO A 466 -51.54 30.82 10.76
N ALA A 467 -51.38 31.17 9.48
CA ALA A 467 -51.30 30.18 8.41
C ALA A 467 -50.04 29.34 8.62
N ASN A 468 -50.24 28.05 8.89
CA ASN A 468 -49.17 27.06 8.90
C ASN A 468 -48.45 27.10 7.54
N LYS A 469 -47.13 27.30 7.57
CA LYS A 469 -46.22 26.96 6.48
C LYS A 469 -45.42 25.74 6.90
#